data_AF-M1BA58-F1
#
_entry.id   AF-M1BA58-F1
#
_cell.length_a   1.000
_cell.length_b   1.000
_cell.length_c   1.000
_cell.angle_alpha   90.00
_cell.angle_beta   90.00
_cell.angle_gamma   90.00
#
_symmetry.space_group_name_H-M   'P 1'
#
loop_
_entity.id
_entity.type
_entity.pdbx_description
1 polymer ?
#
loop_
_entity_poly.entity_id
_entity_poly.type
_entity_poly.pdbx_seq_one_letter_code
_entity_poly.pdbx_strand_id
1 'polypeptide(L)'
;MASRFPSIKGTIVVNDEYGFMFTPNVESLVEALERVVEEGRGKLARRGKACREYASSMFTAKKMALAYERLFLCIKNETFCTYH
;
A
#
# COMPACT_ATOMS: atom_id res chain seq x y z
N MET A 1 -0.98 20.48 0.35
CA MET A 1 -2.16 19.65 0.68
C MET A 1 -1.92 18.26 0.10
N ALA A 2 -1.59 17.27 0.93
CA ALA A 2 -1.39 15.90 0.43
C ALA A 2 -2.76 15.31 0.15
N SER A 3 -3.13 15.18 -1.12
CA SER A 3 -4.35 14.53 -1.56
C SER A 3 -4.41 13.15 -0.89
N ARG A 4 -5.32 12.99 0.07
CA ARG A 4 -5.59 11.72 0.75
C ARG A 4 -6.33 10.83 -0.24
N PHE A 5 -5.65 10.37 -1.29
CA PHE A 5 -6.20 9.38 -2.19
C PHE A 5 -6.40 8.08 -1.40
N PRO A 6 -7.64 7.67 -1.13
CA PRO A 6 -7.91 6.46 -0.35
C PRO A 6 -7.38 5.21 -1.06
N SER A 7 -7.21 5.28 -2.39
CA SER A 7 -6.72 4.17 -3.21
C SER A 7 -5.26 3.80 -2.96
N ILE A 8 -4.42 4.72 -2.48
CA ILE A 8 -2.99 4.48 -2.20
C ILE A 8 -2.78 4.17 -0.71
N LYS A 9 -3.50 4.86 0.18
CA LYS A 9 -3.46 4.59 1.63
C LYS A 9 -4.21 3.33 2.06
N GLY A 10 -5.10 2.77 1.25
CA GLY A 10 -5.87 1.58 1.63
C GLY A 10 -5.23 0.24 1.27
N THR A 11 -4.25 0.22 0.37
CA THR A 11 -3.97 -1.01 -0.39
C THR A 11 -2.62 -1.66 -0.15
N ILE A 12 -1.50 -0.93 0.04
CA ILE A 12 -0.18 -1.62 0.06
C ILE A 12 0.86 -1.02 1.01
N VAL A 13 0.98 0.31 1.09
CA VAL A 13 2.13 0.95 1.77
C VAL A 13 1.62 1.91 2.85
N VAL A 14 0.99 1.37 3.88
CA VAL A 14 0.58 2.15 5.07
C VAL A 14 1.60 2.02 6.19
N ASN A 15 2.41 0.97 6.12
CA ASN A 15 3.37 0.64 7.15
C ASN A 15 4.77 1.14 6.74
N ASP A 16 5.33 2.01 7.58
CA ASP A 16 6.71 2.49 7.51
C ASP A 16 7.74 1.37 7.71
N GLU A 17 7.32 0.10 7.80
CA GLU A 17 8.16 -1.10 7.72
C GLU A 17 8.39 -1.60 6.29
N TYR A 18 7.59 -1.17 5.30
CA TYR A 18 7.68 -1.64 3.91
C TYR A 18 8.22 -0.60 2.93
N GLY A 19 8.14 0.69 3.27
CA GLY A 19 8.59 1.78 2.42
C GLY A 19 8.60 3.12 3.13
N PHE A 20 8.77 4.19 2.33
CA PHE A 20 8.70 5.57 2.80
C PHE A 20 7.47 6.23 2.20
N MET A 21 6.64 6.82 3.06
CA MET A 21 5.56 7.69 2.61
C MET A 21 6.07 9.12 2.48
N PHE A 22 5.68 9.77 1.39
CA PHE A 22 5.96 11.18 1.15
C PHE A 22 4.73 11.84 0.55
N THR A 23 4.64 13.15 0.69
CA THR A 23 3.59 13.93 0.06
C THR A 23 3.93 14.14 -1.42
N PRO A 24 2.97 14.17 -2.35
CA PRO A 24 3.25 14.18 -3.78
C PRO A 24 3.71 15.57 -4.28
N ASN A 25 4.86 16.02 -3.79
CA ASN A 25 5.60 17.21 -4.23
C ASN A 25 7.10 16.91 -4.21
N VAL A 26 7.87 17.78 -4.87
CA VAL A 26 9.30 17.57 -5.10
C VAL A 26 10.07 17.65 -3.79
N GLU A 27 9.74 18.61 -2.93
CA GLU A 27 10.41 18.84 -1.65
C GLU A 27 10.34 17.60 -0.77
N SER A 28 9.12 17.07 -0.57
CA SER A 28 8.89 15.87 0.24
C SER A 28 9.47 14.60 -0.37
N LEU A 29 9.58 14.52 -1.69
CA LEU A 29 10.25 13.40 -2.37
C LEU A 29 11.76 13.43 -2.10
N VAL A 30 12.41 14.60 -2.18
CA VAL A 30 13.84 14.75 -1.90
C VAL A 30 14.14 14.35 -0.46
N GLU A 31 13.38 14.85 0.51
CA GLU A 31 13.51 14.48 1.92
C GLU A 31 13.38 12.96 2.14
N ALA A 32 12.44 12.30 1.43
CA ALA A 32 12.28 10.86 1.52
C ALA A 32 13.46 10.09 0.92
N LEU A 33 14.04 10.58 -0.19
CA LEU A 33 15.21 9.96 -0.82
C LEU A 33 16.46 10.11 0.04
N GLU A 34 16.65 11.25 0.69
CA GLU A 34 17.75 11.46 1.65
C GLU A 34 17.65 10.45 2.79
N ARG A 35 16.46 10.26 3.37
CA ARG A 35 16.22 9.24 4.41
C ARG A 35 16.48 7.81 3.91
N VAL A 36 16.15 7.49 2.66
CA VAL A 36 16.46 6.19 2.04
C VAL A 36 17.96 5.97 1.97
N VAL A 37 18.73 6.99 1.55
CA VAL A 37 20.19 6.92 1.46
C VAL A 37 20.82 6.73 2.84
N GLU A 38 20.33 7.47 3.86
CA GLU A 38 20.79 7.35 5.25
C GLU A 38 20.53 5.96 5.87
N GLU A 39 19.40 5.32 5.53
CA GLU A 39 19.02 4.01 6.08
C GLU A 39 19.99 2.89 5.63
N GLY A 40 20.58 3.05 4.45
CA GLY A 40 21.64 2.19 3.92
C GLY A 40 21.17 0.85 3.38
N ARG A 41 22.01 0.23 2.53
CA ARG A 41 21.69 -0.97 1.74
C ARG A 41 21.13 -2.15 2.53
N GLY A 42 21.62 -2.38 3.75
CA GLY A 42 21.25 -3.54 4.54
C GLY A 42 19.80 -3.49 5.04
N LYS A 43 19.39 -2.33 5.56
CA LYS A 43 18.00 -2.13 6.02
C LYS A 43 17.03 -2.10 4.85
N LEU A 44 17.40 -1.43 3.75
CA LEU A 44 16.60 -1.40 2.53
C LEU A 44 16.34 -2.79 1.95
N ALA A 45 17.35 -3.68 1.94
CA ALA A 45 17.16 -5.06 1.48
C ALA A 45 16.17 -5.84 2.35
N ARG A 46 16.22 -5.68 3.67
CA ARG A 46 15.28 -6.33 4.60
C ARG A 46 13.86 -5.82 4.40
N ARG A 47 13.69 -4.50 4.32
CA ARG A 47 12.44 -3.81 4.04
C ARG A 47 11.83 -4.27 2.71
N GLY A 48 12.63 -4.33 1.65
CA GLY A 48 12.20 -4.83 0.34
C GLY A 48 11.74 -6.30 0.39
N LYS A 49 12.42 -7.16 1.15
CA LYS A 49 12.01 -8.54 1.37
C LYS A 49 10.66 -8.62 2.11
N ALA A 50 10.51 -7.87 3.20
CA ALA A 50 9.28 -7.83 3.97
C ALA A 50 8.10 -7.31 3.12
N CYS A 51 8.32 -6.26 2.33
CA CYS A 51 7.34 -5.73 1.40
C CYS A 51 6.92 -6.77 0.35
N ARG A 52 7.88 -7.53 -0.21
CA ARG A 52 7.60 -8.62 -1.16
C ARG A 52 6.76 -9.73 -0.53
N GLU A 53 7.12 -10.17 0.68
CA GLU A 53 6.36 -11.20 1.40
C GLU A 53 4.93 -10.73 1.71
N TYR A 54 4.79 -9.50 2.20
CA TYR A 54 3.49 -8.88 2.46
C TYR A 54 2.64 -8.79 1.19
N ALA A 55 3.18 -8.23 0.11
CA ALA A 55 2.49 -8.12 -1.17
C ALA A 55 2.06 -9.49 -1.72
N SER A 56 2.93 -10.50 -1.62
CA SER A 56 2.60 -11.88 -2.05
C SER A 56 1.44 -12.47 -1.26
N SER A 57 1.33 -12.14 0.03
CA SER A 57 0.22 -12.58 0.89
C SER A 57 -1.09 -11.83 0.62
N MET A 58 -1.02 -10.59 0.15
CA MET A 58 -2.18 -9.71 -0.06
C MET A 58 -2.78 -9.85 -1.46
N PHE A 59 -1.93 -9.97 -2.49
CA PHE A 59 -2.34 -10.03 -3.90
C PHE A 59 -2.45 -11.44 -4.45
N THR A 60 -2.97 -12.37 -3.64
CA THR A 60 -3.24 -13.72 -4.12
C THR A 60 -4.42 -13.73 -5.09
N ALA A 61 -4.41 -14.62 -6.08
CA ALA A 61 -5.53 -14.78 -7.02
C ALA A 61 -6.87 -14.97 -6.30
N LYS A 62 -6.87 -15.71 -5.18
CA LYS A 62 -8.06 -15.91 -4.33
C LYS A 62 -8.56 -14.60 -3.72
N LYS A 63 -7.69 -13.80 -3.10
CA LYS A 63 -8.08 -12.50 -2.52
C LYS A 63 -8.57 -11.53 -3.59
N MET A 64 -7.94 -11.53 -4.76
CA MET A 64 -8.38 -10.72 -5.91
C MET A 64 -9.77 -11.15 -6.41
N ALA A 65 -10.01 -12.45 -6.57
CA ALA A 65 -11.31 -12.99 -6.97
C ALA A 65 -12.40 -12.64 -5.95
N LEU A 66 -12.13 -12.80 -4.66
CA LEU A 66 -13.05 -12.41 -3.59
C LEU A 66 -13.39 -10.92 -3.61
N ALA A 67 -12.41 -10.06 -3.94
CA ALA A 67 -12.66 -8.62 -4.07
C ALA A 67 -13.61 -8.30 -5.23
N TYR A 68 -13.44 -8.96 -6.38
CA TYR A 68 -14.37 -8.82 -7.52
C TYR A 68 -15.75 -9.39 -7.22
N GLU A 69 -15.83 -10.56 -6.59
CA GLU A 69 -17.10 -11.15 -6.16
C GLU A 69 -17.85 -10.19 -5.24
N ARG A 70 -17.16 -9.64 -4.24
CA ARG A 70 -17.75 -8.65 -3.33
C ARG A 70 -18.19 -7.38 -4.05
N LEU A 71 -17.42 -6.91 -5.03
CA LEU A 71 -17.81 -5.76 -5.87
C LEU A 71 -19.13 -6.06 -6.61
N PHE A 72 -19.26 -7.23 -7.23
CA PHE A 72 -20.48 -7.62 -7.93
C PHE A 72 -21.68 -7.76 -6.98
N LEU A 73 -21.47 -8.31 -5.78
CA LEU A 73 -22.50 -8.39 -4.74
C LEU A 73 -22.93 -6.98 -4.28
N CYS A 74 -21.99 -6.07 -4.05
CA CYS A 74 -22.26 -4.68 -3.69
C CYS A 74 -23.09 -3.96 -4.78
N ILE A 75 -22.76 -4.15 -6.06
CA ILE A 75 -23.53 -3.60 -7.18
C ILE A 75 -24.98 -4.11 -7.17
N LYS A 76 -25.21 -5.33 -6.70
CA LYS A 76 -26.55 -5.93 -6.62
C LYS A 76 -27.30 -5.58 -5.34
N ASN A 77 -26.59 -5.40 -4.23
CA ASN A 77 -27.16 -5.14 -2.92
C ASN A 77 -26.17 -4.36 -2.05
N GLU A 78 -26.55 -3.14 -1.67
CA GLU A 78 -25.68 -2.20 -0.95
C GLU A 78 -25.19 -2.71 0.41
N THR A 79 -25.87 -3.68 1.01
CA THR A 79 -25.43 -4.31 2.27
C THR A 79 -24.04 -4.94 2.18
N PHE A 80 -23.57 -5.30 0.98
CA PHE A 80 -22.24 -5.88 0.77
C PHE A 80 -21.14 -4.84 0.49
N CYS A 81 -21.49 -3.55 0.37
CA CYS A 81 -20.53 -2.48 0.05
C CYS A 81 -19.64 -2.06 1.23
N THR A 82 -20.08 -2.31 2.46
CA THR A 82 -19.33 -1.96 3.67
C THR A 82 -18.46 -3.12 4.12
N TYR A 83 -17.23 -2.84 4.56
CA TYR A 83 -16.38 -3.83 5.23
C TYR A 83 -16.55 -3.64 6.75
N HIS A 84 -16.83 -4.72 7.47
CA HIS A 84 -16.91 -4.74 8.94
C HIS A 84 -15.55 -5.04 9.56
#